data_AF-R0H9X6-F1
#
_entry.id   AF-R0H9X6-F1
#
_cell.length_a   1.000
_cell.length_b   1.000
_cell.length_c   1.000
_cell.angle_alpha   90.00
_cell.angle_beta   90.00
_cell.angle_gamma   90.00
#
_symmetry.space_group_name_H-M   'P 1'
#
loop_
_entity.id
_entity.type
_entity.pdbx_description
1 polymer ?
#
loop_
_entity_poly.entity_id
_entity_poly.type
_entity_poly.pdbx_seq_one_letter_code
_entity_poly.pdbx_strand_id
1 'polypeptide(L)'
;MQQLKNLRWMDLFYSKDLKELPDLSTATNLEKLNLFGCSSLVELPSSIGNATNLKTLNLSKCSKLVKIPSSIENLTNLQKLKLSECSNLVEIPSLGNATKLEELDLSYCSRLVKLPSSINATNLKQLHLKNCSSVVELSAIENGTNLYFLNLSDWSSLLKLPPSIGTATNLTELNISGCSSLVDLPSSIGNLTNLQHLDLSNCSNLVELPSSIGDLIDLQDLDLSNCSNLVELPSSIGNLQRLSLLIMCGCSKVEALPTNINLKSLGFLDLTDCSQLKSFPEISTNIEYLLLAGTSIKEVPLSIMSWSRPYDFSMSYFESLKEFPHALDIITDLQLNEDIQEVAPCVKGMSRLHTLRLDNCKNLVSLPQFSDSLWNIDADNCQSLERLDCSFKHPEIHLSFRNCFKLNQEARDLIMHTSTCQYAVLPGIQVPACFNHRSTVGGSLTIKLNESPLPKSLRFKACIMLVNTHEERGLRPYHWMLVYIKQNDLKVLCTDHRIHALKEHIYTFEVEAKEVTSTELVFEFTTKTYDNWKIGECGVYQILEAP
;
A
#
# COMPACT_ATOMS: atom_id res chain seq x y z
N MET A 1 5.14 -52.52 15.29
CA MET A 1 4.92 -51.40 14.35
C MET A 1 3.50 -51.51 13.82
N GLN A 2 2.64 -50.53 14.09
CA GLN A 2 1.32 -50.46 13.47
C GLN A 2 1.49 -50.23 11.96
N GLN A 3 0.80 -51.03 11.14
CA GLN A 3 0.79 -50.83 9.70
C GLN A 3 -0.05 -49.57 9.40
N LEU A 4 0.57 -48.52 8.84
CA LEU A 4 -0.11 -47.27 8.45
C LEU A 4 -0.81 -47.37 7.09
N LYS A 5 -1.09 -48.60 6.62
CA LYS A 5 -1.58 -48.88 5.26
C LYS A 5 -2.93 -48.22 4.95
N ASN A 6 -3.76 -47.93 5.94
CA ASN A 6 -5.05 -47.27 5.73
C ASN A 6 -5.00 -45.75 5.91
N LEU A 7 -3.85 -45.20 6.30
CA LEU A 7 -3.70 -43.78 6.57
C LEU A 7 -3.69 -43.00 5.24
N ARG A 8 -4.69 -42.15 5.04
CA ARG A 8 -4.80 -41.28 3.84
C ARG A 8 -4.43 -39.83 4.15
N TRP A 9 -4.64 -39.38 5.38
CA TRP A 9 -4.34 -38.02 5.80
C TRP A 9 -3.65 -38.03 7.15
N MET A 10 -2.58 -37.25 7.26
CA MET A 10 -1.88 -36.99 8.51
C MET A 10 -1.77 -35.48 8.68
N ASP A 11 -2.35 -34.97 9.76
CA ASP A 11 -2.31 -33.55 10.11
C ASP A 11 -1.68 -33.37 11.49
N LEU A 12 -0.56 -32.66 11.52
CA LEU A 12 0.24 -32.34 12.70
C LEU A 12 0.44 -30.82 12.81
N PHE A 13 -0.47 -30.04 12.20
CA PHE A 13 -0.48 -28.58 12.21
C PHE A 13 -0.10 -27.97 13.57
N TYR A 14 0.89 -27.07 13.56
CA TYR A 14 1.44 -26.37 14.71
C TYR A 14 1.92 -27.27 15.86
N SER A 15 2.38 -28.49 15.57
CA SER A 15 3.08 -29.32 16.55
C SER A 15 4.49 -28.77 16.81
N LYS A 16 4.59 -27.68 17.58
CA LYS A 16 5.83 -26.91 17.79
C LYS A 16 6.98 -27.72 18.40
N ASP A 17 6.67 -28.76 19.15
CA ASP A 17 7.65 -29.64 19.82
C ASP A 17 7.99 -30.91 19.02
N LEU A 18 7.34 -31.13 17.87
CA LEU A 18 7.62 -32.26 17.00
C LEU A 18 9.03 -32.13 16.42
N LYS A 19 9.93 -33.02 16.83
CA LYS A 19 11.34 -33.02 16.36
C LYS A 19 11.57 -33.93 15.16
N GLU A 20 10.84 -35.04 15.11
CA GLU A 20 10.96 -36.10 14.12
C GLU A 20 9.59 -36.72 13.82
N LEU A 21 9.45 -37.32 12.65
CA LEU A 21 8.26 -38.10 12.29
C LEU A 21 8.51 -39.59 12.50
N PRO A 22 7.45 -40.38 12.75
CA PRO A 22 7.56 -41.83 12.75
C PRO A 22 7.96 -42.36 11.36
N ASP A 23 8.46 -43.59 11.31
CA ASP A 23 8.71 -44.28 10.05
C ASP A 23 7.41 -44.39 9.22
N LEU A 24 7.45 -43.82 8.02
CA LEU A 24 6.35 -43.79 7.05
C LEU A 24 6.43 -44.92 6.02
N SER A 25 7.30 -45.91 6.22
CA SER A 25 7.56 -47.00 5.28
C SER A 25 6.31 -47.78 4.87
N THR A 26 5.29 -47.84 5.75
CA THR A 26 4.01 -48.53 5.53
C THR A 26 2.84 -47.60 5.16
N ALA A 27 3.06 -46.28 5.09
CA ALA A 27 2.03 -45.27 4.81
C ALA A 27 1.83 -45.05 3.29
N THR A 28 1.75 -46.13 2.51
CA THR A 28 1.72 -46.09 1.04
C THR A 28 0.46 -45.46 0.45
N ASN A 29 -0.62 -45.36 1.23
CA ASN A 29 -1.89 -44.75 0.83
C ASN A 29 -2.05 -43.30 1.30
N LEU A 30 -1.01 -42.70 1.90
CA LEU A 30 -1.04 -41.33 2.37
C LEU A 30 -1.15 -40.37 1.19
N GLU A 31 -2.19 -39.53 1.18
CA GLU A 31 -2.49 -38.55 0.14
C GLU A 31 -2.17 -37.11 0.58
N LYS A 32 -2.26 -36.81 1.89
CA LYS A 32 -1.95 -35.48 2.45
C LYS A 32 -1.17 -35.59 3.74
N LEU A 33 -0.06 -34.84 3.82
CA LEU A 33 0.73 -34.66 5.03
C LEU A 33 0.85 -33.16 5.33
N ASN A 34 0.27 -32.73 6.44
CA ASN A 34 0.31 -31.33 6.89
C ASN A 34 1.16 -31.21 8.16
N LEU A 35 2.29 -30.52 8.03
CA LEU A 35 3.28 -30.24 9.08
C LEU A 35 3.46 -28.73 9.27
N PHE A 36 2.53 -27.92 8.76
CA PHE A 36 2.61 -26.48 8.87
C PHE A 36 2.87 -26.05 10.32
N GLY A 37 3.86 -25.19 10.55
CA GLY A 37 4.17 -24.66 11.89
C GLY A 37 4.83 -25.66 12.84
N CYS A 38 5.31 -26.82 12.37
CA CYS A 38 6.15 -27.74 13.16
C CYS A 38 7.57 -27.17 13.30
N SER A 39 7.71 -26.07 14.05
CA SER A 39 8.93 -25.27 14.10
C SER A 39 10.15 -25.98 14.69
N SER A 40 9.96 -27.09 15.43
CA SER A 40 11.07 -27.92 15.94
C SER A 40 11.48 -29.08 15.03
N LEU A 41 10.78 -29.32 13.92
CA LEU A 41 11.07 -30.43 13.01
C LEU A 41 12.41 -30.18 12.33
N VAL A 42 13.35 -31.12 12.49
CA VAL A 42 14.73 -30.95 11.98
C VAL A 42 14.93 -31.62 10.62
N GLU A 43 14.29 -32.77 10.42
CA GLU A 43 14.35 -33.52 9.17
C GLU A 43 13.07 -34.33 8.91
N LEU A 44 12.86 -34.66 7.64
CA LEU A 44 11.88 -35.68 7.24
C LEU A 44 12.58 -37.04 7.12
N PRO A 45 11.95 -38.14 7.56
CA PRO A 45 12.50 -39.47 7.38
C PRO A 45 12.52 -39.83 5.89
N SER A 46 13.57 -40.50 5.42
CA SER A 46 13.68 -40.96 4.02
C SER A 46 12.55 -41.90 3.60
N SER A 47 11.91 -42.56 4.58
CA SER A 47 10.70 -43.36 4.39
C SER A 47 9.52 -42.59 3.76
N ILE A 48 9.53 -41.25 3.78
CA ILE A 48 8.51 -40.43 3.10
C ILE A 48 8.39 -40.80 1.61
N GLY A 49 9.48 -41.22 0.97
CA GLY A 49 9.47 -41.65 -0.43
C GLY A 49 8.57 -42.86 -0.72
N ASN A 50 8.15 -43.62 0.30
CA ASN A 50 7.22 -44.74 0.14
C ASN A 50 5.75 -44.29 0.06
N ALA A 51 5.44 -43.05 0.43
CA ALA A 51 4.10 -42.47 0.32
C ALA A 51 3.82 -42.03 -1.13
N THR A 52 3.91 -42.94 -2.09
CA THR A 52 3.84 -42.63 -3.53
C THR A 52 2.50 -42.06 -3.99
N ASN A 53 1.44 -42.20 -3.18
CA ASN A 53 0.13 -41.58 -3.40
C ASN A 53 0.02 -40.14 -2.85
N LEU A 54 1.08 -39.61 -2.24
CA LEU A 54 1.06 -38.28 -1.62
C LEU A 54 0.86 -37.21 -2.68
N LYS A 55 -0.23 -36.45 -2.55
CA LYS A 55 -0.59 -35.34 -3.43
C LYS A 55 -0.21 -33.99 -2.84
N THR A 56 -0.22 -33.87 -1.51
CA THR A 56 0.09 -32.61 -0.82
C THR A 56 1.02 -32.84 0.36
N LEU A 57 2.15 -32.15 0.33
CA LEU A 57 3.10 -32.06 1.44
C LEU A 57 3.23 -30.59 1.85
N ASN A 58 2.81 -30.27 3.06
CA ASN A 58 2.93 -28.93 3.62
C ASN A 58 3.89 -28.92 4.80
N LEU A 59 5.01 -28.24 4.64
CA LEU A 59 6.09 -28.06 5.62
C LEU A 59 6.27 -26.58 5.98
N SER A 60 5.38 -25.69 5.54
CA SER A 60 5.57 -24.27 5.75
C SER A 60 5.74 -23.94 7.24
N LYS A 61 6.61 -22.98 7.56
CA LYS A 61 6.99 -22.59 8.92
C LYS A 61 7.69 -23.70 9.74
N CYS A 62 8.23 -24.74 9.10
CA CYS A 62 9.17 -25.67 9.74
C CYS A 62 10.57 -25.04 9.82
N SER A 63 10.72 -24.02 10.66
CA SER A 63 11.92 -23.16 10.70
C SER A 63 13.23 -23.87 11.04
N LYS A 64 13.21 -25.06 11.67
CA LYS A 64 14.43 -25.86 11.96
C LYS A 64 14.75 -26.91 10.91
N LEU A 65 13.91 -27.06 9.87
CA LEU A 65 14.11 -28.03 8.81
C LEU A 65 15.35 -27.63 7.98
N VAL A 66 16.36 -28.51 7.94
CA VAL A 66 17.64 -28.19 7.28
C VAL A 66 17.72 -28.75 5.85
N LYS A 67 17.10 -29.90 5.62
CA LYS A 67 17.18 -30.66 4.37
C LYS A 67 15.85 -31.35 4.05
N ILE A 68 15.59 -31.55 2.77
CA ILE A 68 14.56 -32.46 2.26
C ILE A 68 15.25 -33.75 1.79
N PRO A 69 14.82 -34.95 2.21
CA PRO A 69 15.46 -36.19 1.79
C PRO A 69 15.33 -36.39 0.28
N SER A 70 16.38 -36.92 -0.36
CA SER A 70 16.40 -37.17 -1.82
C SER A 70 15.26 -38.08 -2.29
N SER A 71 14.78 -38.96 -1.42
CA SER A 71 13.62 -39.82 -1.63
C SER A 71 12.32 -39.08 -1.96
N ILE A 72 12.26 -37.75 -1.80
CA ILE A 72 11.14 -36.92 -2.27
C ILE A 72 10.92 -37.07 -3.79
N GLU A 73 11.97 -37.41 -4.55
CA GLU A 73 11.87 -37.66 -6.00
C GLU A 73 10.94 -38.84 -6.33
N ASN A 74 10.69 -39.74 -5.38
CA ASN A 74 9.79 -40.89 -5.56
C ASN A 74 8.30 -40.49 -5.49
N LEU A 75 7.97 -39.27 -5.07
CA LEU A 75 6.60 -38.78 -4.91
C LEU A 75 6.02 -38.34 -6.26
N THR A 76 5.88 -39.28 -7.20
CA THR A 76 5.43 -39.03 -8.57
C THR A 76 3.99 -38.50 -8.68
N ASN A 77 3.17 -38.67 -7.63
CA ASN A 77 1.81 -38.11 -7.56
C ASN A 77 1.72 -36.76 -6.83
N LEU A 78 2.85 -36.19 -6.39
CA LEU A 78 2.86 -34.93 -5.66
C LEU A 78 2.36 -33.80 -6.55
N GLN A 79 1.33 -33.10 -6.08
CA GLN A 79 0.71 -31.96 -6.76
C GLN A 79 1.10 -30.64 -6.09
N LYS A 80 1.31 -30.65 -4.78
CA LYS A 80 1.62 -29.44 -4.00
C LYS A 80 2.74 -29.71 -3.01
N LEU A 81 3.82 -28.94 -3.12
CA LEU A 81 4.92 -28.92 -2.16
C LEU A 81 5.07 -27.51 -1.59
N LYS A 82 4.71 -27.34 -0.32
CA LYS A 82 4.80 -26.06 0.39
C LYS A 82 5.90 -26.10 1.43
N LEU A 83 6.89 -25.23 1.27
CA LEU A 83 8.08 -25.09 2.12
C LEU A 83 8.27 -23.64 2.59
N SER A 84 7.26 -22.77 2.45
CA SER A 84 7.40 -21.36 2.83
C SER A 84 7.84 -21.16 4.28
N GLU A 85 8.70 -20.18 4.53
CA GLU A 85 9.27 -19.89 5.86
C GLU A 85 10.07 -21.07 6.47
N CYS A 86 10.60 -22.00 5.66
CA CYS A 86 11.63 -22.96 6.07
C CYS A 86 13.01 -22.29 6.08
N SER A 87 13.23 -21.34 6.98
CA SER A 87 14.39 -20.44 6.96
C SER A 87 15.76 -21.11 7.15
N ASN A 88 15.83 -22.34 7.67
CA ASN A 88 17.06 -23.12 7.78
C ASN A 88 17.30 -24.10 6.63
N LEU A 89 16.41 -24.17 5.66
CA LEU A 89 16.54 -25.07 4.51
C LEU A 89 17.69 -24.60 3.63
N VAL A 90 18.69 -25.46 3.43
CA VAL A 90 19.92 -25.11 2.69
C VAL A 90 19.87 -25.61 1.24
N GLU A 91 19.22 -26.76 1.02
CA GLU A 91 19.15 -27.43 -0.27
C GLU A 91 17.78 -28.08 -0.48
N ILE A 92 17.39 -28.18 -1.74
CA ILE A 92 16.23 -28.93 -2.20
C ILE A 92 16.73 -29.91 -3.25
N PRO A 93 16.48 -31.22 -3.10
CA PRO A 93 16.87 -32.22 -4.09
C PRO A 93 16.09 -32.02 -5.41
N SER A 94 16.50 -32.73 -6.46
CA SER A 94 15.80 -32.68 -7.75
C SER A 94 14.33 -33.04 -7.61
N LEU A 95 13.47 -32.26 -8.27
CA LEU A 95 12.03 -32.51 -8.36
C LEU A 95 11.63 -33.04 -9.76
N GLY A 96 12.59 -33.48 -10.58
CA GLY A 96 12.36 -33.85 -11.98
C GLY A 96 11.33 -34.97 -12.19
N ASN A 97 11.16 -35.87 -11.22
CA ASN A 97 10.19 -36.97 -11.27
C ASN A 97 8.80 -36.59 -10.74
N ALA A 98 8.64 -35.44 -10.10
CA ALA A 98 7.35 -34.93 -9.61
C ALA A 98 6.52 -34.36 -10.77
N THR A 99 6.24 -35.19 -11.77
CA THR A 99 5.61 -34.79 -13.04
C THR A 99 4.22 -34.21 -12.86
N LYS A 100 3.53 -34.46 -11.75
CA LYS A 100 2.19 -33.90 -11.44
C LYS A 100 2.23 -32.64 -10.58
N LEU A 101 3.41 -32.10 -10.27
CA LEU A 101 3.56 -30.95 -9.39
C LEU A 101 2.94 -29.71 -10.04
N GLU A 102 1.90 -29.18 -9.42
CA GLU A 102 1.17 -28.00 -9.86
C GLU A 102 1.58 -26.74 -9.08
N GLU A 103 2.03 -26.90 -7.84
CA GLU A 103 2.37 -25.78 -6.93
C GLU A 103 3.65 -26.10 -6.15
N LEU A 104 4.63 -25.20 -6.28
CA LEU A 104 5.86 -25.20 -5.48
C LEU A 104 6.01 -23.86 -4.78
N ASP A 105 6.07 -23.87 -3.44
CA ASP A 105 6.26 -22.67 -2.64
C ASP A 105 7.51 -22.78 -1.77
N LEU A 106 8.54 -21.99 -2.11
CA LEU A 106 9.81 -21.86 -1.41
C LEU A 106 9.98 -20.47 -0.79
N SER A 107 8.89 -19.71 -0.63
CA SER A 107 8.95 -18.33 -0.14
C SER A 107 9.64 -18.24 1.22
N TYR A 108 10.47 -17.22 1.45
CA TYR A 108 11.21 -16.99 2.70
C TYR A 108 12.16 -18.14 3.10
N CYS A 109 12.65 -18.93 2.13
CA CYS A 109 13.75 -19.89 2.34
C CYS A 109 15.10 -19.17 2.24
N SER A 110 15.39 -18.28 3.19
CA SER A 110 16.51 -17.34 3.10
C SER A 110 17.91 -17.95 3.13
N ARG A 111 18.08 -19.21 3.56
CA ARG A 111 19.37 -19.94 3.55
C ARG A 111 19.53 -20.90 2.37
N LEU A 112 18.57 -20.95 1.46
CA LEU A 112 18.63 -21.80 0.28
C LEU A 112 19.77 -21.32 -0.62
N VAL A 113 20.78 -22.16 -0.85
CA VAL A 113 21.97 -21.77 -1.63
C VAL A 113 21.74 -21.97 -3.12
N LYS A 114 20.88 -22.92 -3.48
CA LYS A 114 20.55 -23.26 -4.86
C LYS A 114 19.09 -23.68 -4.98
N LEU A 115 18.46 -23.27 -6.07
CA LEU A 115 17.22 -23.89 -6.54
C LEU A 115 17.55 -25.26 -7.16
N PRO A 116 16.59 -26.21 -7.20
CA PRO A 116 16.79 -27.47 -7.90
C PRO A 116 17.20 -27.21 -9.36
N SER A 117 18.27 -27.89 -9.81
CA SER A 117 18.94 -27.63 -11.09
C SER A 117 18.05 -27.77 -12.32
N SER A 118 16.95 -28.50 -12.19
CA SER A 118 15.85 -28.50 -13.14
C SER A 118 14.54 -28.61 -12.39
N ILE A 119 13.65 -27.65 -12.63
CA ILE A 119 12.22 -27.81 -12.37
C ILE A 119 11.63 -28.13 -13.72
N ASN A 120 11.30 -29.40 -13.96
CA ASN A 120 10.48 -29.74 -15.12
C ASN A 120 9.08 -29.17 -14.87
N ALA A 121 8.85 -27.95 -15.34
CA ALA A 121 7.65 -27.17 -15.05
C ALA A 121 6.47 -27.56 -15.96
N THR A 122 6.53 -28.72 -16.62
CA THR A 122 5.50 -29.19 -17.56
C THR A 122 4.09 -29.14 -16.98
N ASN A 123 3.88 -29.41 -15.68
CA ASN A 123 2.56 -29.28 -15.03
C ASN A 123 2.51 -28.21 -13.95
N LEU A 124 3.60 -27.48 -13.74
CA LEU A 124 3.69 -26.47 -12.70
C LEU A 124 2.84 -25.27 -13.11
N LYS A 125 1.88 -24.92 -12.25
CA LYS A 125 0.94 -23.82 -12.46
C LYS A 125 1.32 -22.58 -11.67
N GLN A 126 1.88 -22.79 -10.48
CA GLN A 126 2.34 -21.72 -9.59
C GLN A 126 3.74 -22.02 -9.04
N LEU A 127 4.61 -21.02 -9.07
CA LEU A 127 5.93 -21.06 -8.47
C LEU A 127 6.14 -19.82 -7.59
N HIS A 128 6.38 -20.05 -6.30
CA HIS A 128 6.62 -18.98 -5.32
C HIS A 128 8.05 -19.06 -4.79
N LEU A 129 8.85 -18.04 -5.08
CA LEU A 129 10.27 -17.89 -4.71
C LEU A 129 10.50 -16.56 -3.99
N LYS A 130 9.47 -16.01 -3.34
CA LYS A 130 9.56 -14.74 -2.62
C LYS A 130 10.68 -14.76 -1.58
N ASN A 131 11.51 -13.72 -1.50
CA ASN A 131 12.55 -13.56 -0.49
C ASN A 131 13.53 -14.76 -0.39
N CYS A 132 14.08 -15.18 -1.54
CA CYS A 132 15.13 -16.20 -1.64
C CYS A 132 16.55 -15.59 -1.64
N SER A 133 16.86 -14.77 -0.64
CA SER A 133 18.02 -13.87 -0.61
C SER A 133 19.43 -14.49 -0.73
N SER A 134 19.59 -15.81 -0.57
CA SER A 134 20.89 -16.48 -0.68
C SER A 134 21.21 -16.99 -2.09
N VAL A 135 20.20 -17.10 -2.96
CA VAL A 135 20.37 -17.47 -4.37
C VAL A 135 20.61 -16.18 -5.17
N VAL A 136 21.51 -16.16 -6.14
CA VAL A 136 21.80 -14.94 -6.94
C VAL A 136 21.18 -14.96 -8.33
N GLU A 137 20.77 -16.14 -8.80
CA GLU A 137 20.22 -16.36 -10.14
C GLU A 137 19.05 -17.35 -10.08
N LEU A 138 18.04 -17.09 -10.90
CA LEU A 138 16.98 -18.05 -11.16
C LEU A 138 17.49 -19.13 -12.11
N SER A 139 17.41 -20.39 -11.69
CA SER A 139 17.71 -21.55 -12.56
C SER A 139 16.74 -21.60 -13.75
N ALA A 140 17.16 -22.22 -14.86
CA ALA A 140 16.33 -22.30 -16.05
C ALA A 140 14.97 -22.95 -15.76
N ILE A 141 13.88 -22.28 -16.15
CA ILE A 141 12.52 -22.82 -16.15
C ILE A 141 12.33 -23.51 -17.49
N GLU A 142 12.51 -24.83 -17.51
CA GLU A 142 12.30 -25.63 -18.70
C GLU A 142 10.83 -26.10 -18.79
N ASN A 143 10.25 -26.04 -19.99
CA ASN A 143 8.89 -26.50 -20.27
C ASN A 143 7.81 -25.86 -19.37
N GLY A 144 7.98 -24.59 -18.99
CA GLY A 144 7.05 -23.86 -18.11
C GLY A 144 5.70 -23.49 -18.73
N THR A 145 5.27 -24.18 -19.78
CA THR A 145 4.09 -23.79 -20.59
C THR A 145 2.78 -23.79 -19.81
N ASN A 146 2.67 -24.47 -18.67
CA ASN A 146 1.48 -24.46 -17.83
C ASN A 146 1.53 -23.48 -16.65
N LEU A 147 2.65 -22.77 -16.48
CA LEU A 147 2.84 -21.80 -15.40
C LEU A 147 1.99 -20.56 -15.68
N TYR A 148 1.05 -20.24 -14.79
CA TYR A 148 0.24 -19.03 -14.89
C TYR A 148 0.66 -17.95 -13.87
N PHE A 149 1.31 -18.34 -12.78
CA PHE A 149 1.76 -17.41 -11.73
C PHE A 149 3.21 -17.68 -11.31
N LEU A 150 4.04 -16.64 -11.35
CA LEU A 150 5.43 -16.68 -10.88
C LEU A 150 5.71 -15.50 -9.95
N ASN A 151 6.07 -15.79 -8.70
CA ASN A 151 6.41 -14.76 -7.71
C ASN A 151 7.88 -14.88 -7.29
N LEU A 152 8.67 -13.89 -7.66
CA LEU A 152 10.08 -13.70 -7.33
C LEU A 152 10.29 -12.50 -6.39
N SER A 153 9.22 -11.96 -5.79
CA SER A 153 9.28 -10.71 -5.02
C SER A 153 10.26 -10.74 -3.85
N ASP A 154 10.76 -9.58 -3.43
CA ASP A 154 11.72 -9.38 -2.35
C ASP A 154 13.01 -10.21 -2.51
N TRP A 155 13.36 -10.63 -3.73
CA TRP A 155 14.59 -11.36 -4.02
C TRP A 155 15.75 -10.38 -4.28
N SER A 156 16.21 -9.74 -3.20
CA SER A 156 17.15 -8.62 -3.26
C SER A 156 18.50 -8.92 -3.94
N SER A 157 18.90 -10.18 -4.04
CA SER A 157 20.16 -10.65 -4.65
C SER A 157 20.04 -11.11 -6.11
N LEU A 158 18.81 -11.15 -6.68
CA LEU A 158 18.58 -11.59 -8.05
C LEU A 158 19.19 -10.59 -9.04
N LEU A 159 20.18 -11.03 -9.82
CA LEU A 159 20.86 -10.16 -10.78
C LEU A 159 20.18 -10.12 -12.15
N LYS A 160 19.68 -11.28 -12.61
CA LYS A 160 19.13 -11.49 -13.96
C LYS A 160 18.07 -12.59 -13.96
N LEU A 161 17.13 -12.51 -14.90
CA LEU A 161 16.25 -13.62 -15.25
C LEU A 161 16.86 -14.44 -16.42
N PRO A 162 16.75 -15.78 -16.40
CA PRO A 162 17.21 -16.61 -17.50
C PRO A 162 16.30 -16.43 -18.74
N PRO A 163 16.83 -16.50 -19.97
CA PRO A 163 16.03 -16.42 -21.20
C PRO A 163 14.93 -17.51 -21.30
N SER A 164 15.09 -18.62 -20.58
CA SER A 164 14.08 -19.68 -20.50
C SER A 164 12.74 -19.21 -19.91
N ILE A 165 12.70 -18.04 -19.25
CA ILE A 165 11.43 -17.45 -18.77
C ILE A 165 10.41 -17.34 -19.91
N GLY A 166 10.87 -17.06 -21.14
CA GLY A 166 10.00 -16.96 -22.32
C GLY A 166 9.37 -18.29 -22.76
N THR A 167 9.64 -19.41 -22.09
CA THR A 167 8.92 -20.68 -22.31
C THR A 167 7.61 -20.76 -21.52
N ALA A 168 7.41 -19.89 -20.52
CA ALA A 168 6.20 -19.82 -19.72
C ALA A 168 5.08 -19.06 -20.44
N THR A 169 4.71 -19.49 -21.64
CA THR A 169 3.81 -18.74 -22.54
C THR A 169 2.40 -18.52 -22.00
N ASN A 170 1.94 -19.32 -21.02
CA ASN A 170 0.65 -19.15 -20.36
C ASN A 170 0.72 -18.31 -19.07
N LEU A 171 1.87 -17.69 -18.77
CA LEU A 171 2.05 -16.86 -17.59
C LEU A 171 1.11 -15.65 -17.67
N THR A 172 0.25 -15.48 -16.67
CA THR A 172 -0.68 -14.35 -16.55
C THR A 172 -0.19 -13.32 -15.54
N GLU A 173 0.56 -13.75 -14.53
CA GLU A 173 1.11 -12.88 -13.49
C GLU A 173 2.59 -13.18 -13.19
N LEU A 174 3.40 -12.13 -13.25
CA LEU A 174 4.83 -12.16 -12.93
C LEU A 174 5.14 -11.04 -11.93
N ASN A 175 5.43 -11.42 -10.69
CA ASN A 175 5.84 -10.47 -9.66
C ASN A 175 7.34 -10.59 -9.40
N ILE A 176 8.09 -9.53 -9.69
CA ILE A 176 9.54 -9.38 -9.48
C ILE A 176 9.81 -8.18 -8.56
N SER A 177 8.80 -7.67 -7.85
CA SER A 177 8.94 -6.51 -6.96
C SER A 177 10.04 -6.70 -5.92
N GLY A 178 10.72 -5.64 -5.51
CA GLY A 178 11.76 -5.70 -4.47
C GLY A 178 13.04 -6.44 -4.89
N CYS A 179 13.21 -6.82 -6.15
CA CYS A 179 14.47 -7.35 -6.69
C CYS A 179 15.47 -6.21 -6.95
N SER A 180 15.93 -5.57 -5.87
CA SER A 180 16.75 -4.34 -5.93
C SER A 180 18.06 -4.46 -6.71
N SER A 181 18.59 -5.67 -6.90
CA SER A 181 19.83 -5.93 -7.67
C SER A 181 19.62 -6.28 -9.14
N LEU A 182 18.37 -6.42 -9.60
CA LEU A 182 18.05 -6.72 -11.00
C LEU A 182 18.44 -5.52 -11.88
N VAL A 183 19.21 -5.78 -12.94
CA VAL A 183 19.74 -4.73 -13.83
C VAL A 183 19.00 -4.64 -15.16
N ASP A 184 18.58 -5.79 -15.70
CA ASP A 184 17.91 -5.93 -17.00
C ASP A 184 16.89 -7.09 -16.99
N LEU A 185 16.01 -7.09 -18.00
CA LEU A 185 15.15 -8.22 -18.34
C LEU A 185 15.60 -8.85 -19.67
N PRO A 186 15.54 -10.19 -19.83
CA PRO A 186 15.86 -10.83 -21.09
C PRO A 186 14.80 -10.49 -22.15
N SER A 187 15.20 -10.38 -23.43
CA SER A 187 14.26 -10.11 -24.54
C SER A 187 13.18 -11.19 -24.70
N SER A 188 13.45 -12.40 -24.21
CA SER A 188 12.46 -13.49 -24.16
C SER A 188 11.23 -13.18 -23.30
N ILE A 189 11.27 -12.11 -22.47
CA ILE A 189 10.09 -11.64 -21.75
C ILE A 189 8.91 -11.36 -22.70
N GLY A 190 9.19 -10.89 -23.93
CA GLY A 190 8.15 -10.62 -24.94
C GLY A 190 7.38 -11.86 -25.41
N ASN A 191 7.89 -13.07 -25.13
CA ASN A 191 7.17 -14.31 -25.45
C ASN A 191 5.98 -14.58 -24.52
N LEU A 192 5.86 -13.84 -23.41
CA LEU A 192 4.78 -14.00 -22.42
C LEU A 192 3.51 -13.29 -22.88
N THR A 193 3.00 -13.65 -24.06
CA THR A 193 1.91 -12.91 -24.71
C THR A 193 0.56 -12.95 -23.97
N ASN A 194 0.40 -13.86 -23.00
CA ASN A 194 -0.77 -13.96 -22.11
C ASN A 194 -0.58 -13.21 -20.77
N LEU A 195 0.56 -12.54 -20.57
CA LEU A 195 0.86 -11.85 -19.32
C LEU A 195 -0.07 -10.65 -19.16
N GLN A 196 -0.75 -10.58 -18.02
CA GLN A 196 -1.72 -9.53 -17.69
C GLN A 196 -1.17 -8.58 -16.62
N HIS A 197 -0.38 -9.10 -15.69
CA HIS A 197 0.19 -8.32 -14.58
C HIS A 197 1.71 -8.52 -14.50
N LEU A 198 2.45 -7.41 -14.58
CA LEU A 198 3.90 -7.38 -14.39
C LEU A 198 4.26 -6.35 -13.33
N ASP A 199 4.75 -6.83 -12.19
CA ASP A 199 5.19 -5.98 -11.07
C ASP A 199 6.73 -6.01 -10.97
N LEU A 200 7.35 -4.88 -11.27
CA LEU A 200 8.78 -4.59 -11.17
C LEU A 200 9.07 -3.53 -10.10
N SER A 201 8.08 -3.20 -9.26
CA SER A 201 8.23 -2.14 -8.26
C SER A 201 9.44 -2.39 -7.35
N ASN A 202 10.14 -1.34 -6.95
CA ASN A 202 11.35 -1.38 -6.12
C ASN A 202 12.53 -2.15 -6.74
N CYS A 203 12.56 -2.37 -8.06
CA CYS A 203 13.76 -2.81 -8.79
C CYS A 203 14.71 -1.62 -9.02
N SER A 204 15.29 -1.09 -7.94
CA SER A 204 16.04 0.19 -7.96
C SER A 204 17.24 0.23 -8.90
N ASN A 205 17.83 -0.91 -9.28
CA ASN A 205 18.97 -1.01 -10.21
C ASN A 205 18.58 -1.26 -11.67
N LEU A 206 17.29 -1.44 -11.98
CA LEU A 206 16.83 -1.63 -13.35
C LEU A 206 17.12 -0.36 -14.16
N VAL A 207 17.89 -0.49 -15.24
CA VAL A 207 18.33 0.66 -16.06
C VAL A 207 17.45 0.87 -17.28
N GLU A 208 17.01 -0.23 -17.90
CA GLU A 208 16.20 -0.22 -19.12
C GLU A 208 15.24 -1.41 -19.16
N LEU A 209 14.15 -1.27 -19.93
CA LEU A 209 13.29 -2.38 -20.33
C LEU A 209 13.64 -2.81 -21.76
N PRO A 210 13.65 -4.11 -22.08
CA PRO A 210 13.87 -4.57 -23.44
C PRO A 210 12.72 -4.13 -24.35
N SER A 211 13.00 -3.84 -25.62
CA SER A 211 11.97 -3.45 -26.60
C SER A 211 10.87 -4.50 -26.77
N SER A 212 11.16 -5.77 -26.50
CA SER A 212 10.21 -6.88 -26.48
C SER A 212 9.11 -6.74 -25.42
N ILE A 213 9.21 -5.78 -24.48
CA ILE A 213 8.11 -5.48 -23.55
C ILE A 213 6.83 -5.13 -24.31
N GLY A 214 6.94 -4.53 -25.50
CA GLY A 214 5.80 -4.21 -26.36
C GLY A 214 5.11 -5.43 -26.98
N ASP A 215 5.68 -6.63 -26.85
CA ASP A 215 5.07 -7.87 -27.35
C ASP A 215 4.09 -8.50 -26.36
N LEU A 216 4.00 -7.95 -25.13
CA LEU A 216 3.07 -8.36 -24.07
C LEU A 216 1.65 -7.87 -24.36
N ILE A 217 1.05 -8.30 -25.48
CA ILE A 217 -0.21 -7.76 -26.02
C ILE A 217 -1.42 -7.82 -25.07
N ASP A 218 -1.39 -8.70 -24.07
CA ASP A 218 -2.44 -8.88 -23.05
C ASP A 218 -2.18 -8.15 -21.73
N LEU A 219 -1.06 -7.41 -21.63
CA LEU A 219 -0.68 -6.72 -20.41
C LEU A 219 -1.71 -5.64 -20.06
N GLN A 220 -2.21 -5.69 -18.84
CA GLN A 220 -3.20 -4.78 -18.26
C GLN A 220 -2.54 -3.88 -17.21
N ASP A 221 -1.66 -4.44 -16.40
CA ASP A 221 -1.02 -3.74 -15.29
C ASP A 221 0.51 -3.84 -15.37
N LEU A 222 1.16 -2.69 -15.38
CA LEU A 222 2.62 -2.56 -15.30
C LEU A 222 2.99 -1.62 -14.14
N ASP A 223 3.63 -2.18 -13.12
CA ASP A 223 4.16 -1.40 -11.98
C ASP A 223 5.70 -1.33 -12.04
N LEU A 224 6.22 -0.12 -12.16
CA LEU A 224 7.64 0.24 -12.19
C LEU A 224 7.98 1.19 -11.03
N SER A 225 7.11 1.30 -10.01
CA SER A 225 7.32 2.22 -8.87
C SER A 225 8.71 2.04 -8.28
N ASN A 226 9.39 3.14 -7.94
CA ASN A 226 10.72 3.17 -7.33
C ASN A 226 11.81 2.43 -8.16
N CYS A 227 11.64 2.28 -9.48
CA CYS A 227 12.74 1.93 -10.39
C CYS A 227 13.66 3.16 -10.59
N SER A 228 14.34 3.59 -9.53
CA SER A 228 15.05 4.87 -9.48
C SER A 228 16.16 5.05 -10.52
N ASN A 229 16.70 3.96 -11.08
CA ASN A 229 17.72 4.01 -12.12
C ASN A 229 17.20 3.90 -13.55
N LEU A 230 15.89 3.68 -13.75
CA LEU A 230 15.27 3.60 -15.06
C LEU A 230 15.34 4.96 -15.76
N VAL A 231 15.88 4.98 -16.98
CA VAL A 231 16.13 6.24 -17.71
C VAL A 231 15.04 6.55 -18.74
N GLU A 232 14.46 5.53 -19.37
CA GLU A 232 13.42 5.68 -20.39
C GLU A 232 12.53 4.43 -20.49
N LEU A 233 11.34 4.61 -21.07
CA LEU A 233 10.54 3.50 -21.58
C LEU A 233 10.82 3.29 -23.07
N PRO A 234 10.91 2.05 -23.56
CA PRO A 234 11.03 1.79 -24.98
C PRO A 234 9.76 2.23 -25.73
N SER A 235 9.90 2.76 -26.95
CA SER A 235 8.77 3.20 -27.79
C SER A 235 7.76 2.09 -28.10
N SER A 236 8.21 0.84 -28.06
CA SER A 236 7.37 -0.35 -28.20
C SER A 236 6.30 -0.49 -27.12
N ILE A 237 6.40 0.23 -25.99
CA ILE A 237 5.32 0.29 -24.99
C ILE A 237 4.00 0.70 -25.65
N GLY A 238 4.03 1.50 -26.72
CA GLY A 238 2.86 1.89 -27.50
C GLY A 238 2.06 0.73 -28.11
N ASN A 239 2.63 -0.48 -28.17
CA ASN A 239 1.93 -1.68 -28.63
C ASN A 239 1.02 -2.30 -27.57
N LEU A 240 1.11 -1.89 -26.30
CA LEU A 240 0.35 -2.44 -25.18
C LEU A 240 -1.08 -1.89 -25.14
N GLN A 241 -1.89 -2.27 -26.12
CA GLN A 241 -3.22 -1.71 -26.34
C GLN A 241 -4.24 -2.09 -25.27
N ARG A 242 -3.94 -3.07 -24.40
CA ARG A 242 -4.75 -3.49 -23.25
C ARG A 242 -4.29 -2.91 -21.91
N LEU A 243 -3.16 -2.19 -21.87
CA LEU A 243 -2.61 -1.63 -20.64
C LEU A 243 -3.58 -0.60 -20.08
N SER A 244 -4.13 -0.90 -18.90
CA SER A 244 -5.06 -0.06 -18.16
C SER A 244 -4.41 0.73 -17.04
N LEU A 245 -3.32 0.20 -16.48
CA LEU A 245 -2.63 0.76 -15.33
C LEU A 245 -1.11 0.77 -15.58
N LEU A 246 -0.53 1.98 -15.54
CA LEU A 246 0.90 2.20 -15.59
C LEU A 246 1.32 3.03 -14.37
N ILE A 247 2.06 2.41 -13.45
CA ILE A 247 2.58 3.06 -12.25
C ILE A 247 4.10 3.17 -12.39
N MET A 248 4.62 4.39 -12.28
CA MET A 248 6.06 4.69 -12.32
C MET A 248 6.47 5.66 -11.21
N CYS A 249 5.67 5.76 -10.15
CA CYS A 249 5.94 6.65 -9.03
C CYS A 249 7.39 6.48 -8.50
N GLY A 250 8.15 7.55 -8.32
CA GLY A 250 9.54 7.50 -7.84
C GLY A 250 10.58 7.07 -8.89
N CYS A 251 10.24 7.01 -10.18
CA CYS A 251 11.22 6.83 -11.27
C CYS A 251 12.04 8.10 -11.52
N SER A 252 12.92 8.44 -10.57
CA SER A 252 13.61 9.74 -10.48
C SER A 252 14.54 10.11 -11.65
N LYS A 253 14.92 9.16 -12.50
CA LYS A 253 15.82 9.37 -13.67
C LYS A 253 15.12 9.40 -15.01
N VAL A 254 13.80 9.14 -15.07
CA VAL A 254 13.05 9.23 -16.33
C VAL A 254 12.91 10.69 -16.72
N GLU A 255 13.51 11.07 -17.85
CA GLU A 255 13.47 12.46 -18.34
C GLU A 255 12.29 12.75 -19.26
N ALA A 256 11.82 11.73 -20.00
CA ALA A 256 10.73 11.80 -20.94
C ALA A 256 10.06 10.43 -21.10
N LEU A 257 8.77 10.45 -21.47
CA LEU A 257 8.07 9.27 -21.98
C LEU A 257 8.12 9.23 -23.51
N PRO A 258 7.98 8.04 -24.14
CA PRO A 258 7.91 7.91 -25.59
C PRO A 258 6.76 8.74 -26.17
N THR A 259 7.04 9.43 -27.27
CA THR A 259 6.07 10.26 -28.01
C THR A 259 5.50 9.51 -29.21
N ASN A 260 4.42 10.04 -29.80
CA ASN A 260 3.74 9.45 -30.97
C ASN A 260 3.15 8.05 -30.71
N ILE A 261 2.76 7.75 -29.47
CA ILE A 261 2.06 6.53 -29.10
C ILE A 261 0.66 6.84 -28.57
N ASN A 262 -0.24 5.85 -28.59
CA ASN A 262 -1.55 5.97 -27.98
C ASN A 262 -1.99 4.64 -27.35
N LEU A 263 -1.94 4.59 -26.02
CA LEU A 263 -2.39 3.45 -25.21
C LEU A 263 -3.90 3.54 -24.99
N LYS A 264 -4.68 2.87 -25.84
CA LYS A 264 -6.15 3.01 -25.91
C LYS A 264 -6.89 2.64 -24.63
N SER A 265 -6.35 1.73 -23.82
CA SER A 265 -6.99 1.27 -22.58
C SER A 265 -6.47 1.97 -21.33
N LEU A 266 -5.45 2.84 -21.44
CA LEU A 266 -4.77 3.41 -20.28
C LEU A 266 -5.69 4.40 -19.55
N GLY A 267 -6.25 3.95 -18.42
CA GLY A 267 -7.10 4.75 -17.55
C GLY A 267 -6.36 5.33 -16.35
N PHE A 268 -5.28 4.68 -15.90
CA PHE A 268 -4.51 5.10 -14.73
C PHE A 268 -3.03 5.27 -15.06
N LEU A 269 -2.51 6.49 -14.89
CA LEU A 269 -1.10 6.83 -15.07
C LEU A 269 -0.58 7.57 -13.83
N ASP A 270 0.38 6.95 -13.15
CA ASP A 270 1.06 7.56 -12.00
C ASP A 270 2.55 7.77 -12.30
N LEU A 271 2.95 9.03 -12.39
CA LEU A 271 4.32 9.50 -12.57
C LEU A 271 4.78 10.34 -11.37
N THR A 272 4.14 10.18 -10.22
CA THR A 272 4.45 10.94 -9.01
C THR A 272 5.93 10.80 -8.66
N ASP A 273 6.60 11.85 -8.20
CA ASP A 273 8.04 11.84 -7.84
C ASP A 273 9.00 11.40 -8.97
N CYS A 274 8.57 11.45 -10.24
CA CYS A 274 9.46 11.39 -11.40
C CYS A 274 10.20 12.73 -11.54
N SER A 275 11.13 13.01 -10.63
CA SER A 275 11.74 14.33 -10.42
C SER A 275 12.45 14.92 -11.64
N GLN A 276 12.92 14.09 -12.58
CA GLN A 276 13.59 14.54 -13.80
C GLN A 276 12.69 14.61 -15.03
N LEU A 277 11.41 14.20 -14.92
CA LEU A 277 10.45 14.25 -16.02
C LEU A 277 10.08 15.71 -16.30
N LYS A 278 10.42 16.19 -17.50
CA LYS A 278 10.23 17.60 -17.90
C LYS A 278 9.08 17.78 -18.89
N SER A 279 8.78 16.74 -19.68
CA SER A 279 7.74 16.79 -20.72
C SER A 279 6.41 16.25 -20.21
N PHE A 280 5.33 16.84 -20.70
CA PHE A 280 3.98 16.33 -20.43
C PHE A 280 3.76 14.95 -21.09
N PRO A 281 3.13 13.97 -20.40
CA PRO A 281 3.03 12.60 -20.91
C PRO A 281 1.92 12.43 -21.95
N GLU A 282 2.22 12.72 -23.22
CA GLU A 282 1.29 12.51 -24.35
C GLU A 282 1.29 11.06 -24.86
N ILE A 283 0.96 10.09 -23.98
CA ILE A 283 0.99 8.65 -24.28
C ILE A 283 -0.38 8.00 -24.47
N SER A 284 -1.46 8.68 -24.06
CA SER A 284 -2.85 8.21 -24.19
C SER A 284 -3.81 9.38 -24.12
N THR A 285 -4.98 9.22 -24.73
CA THR A 285 -6.11 10.18 -24.65
C THR A 285 -7.23 9.73 -23.72
N ASN A 286 -7.10 8.58 -23.07
CA ASN A 286 -8.18 7.94 -22.28
C ASN A 286 -7.87 7.87 -20.77
N ILE A 287 -6.90 8.67 -20.31
CA ILE A 287 -6.48 8.67 -18.90
C ILE A 287 -7.57 9.30 -18.03
N GLU A 288 -8.07 8.53 -17.07
CA GLU A 288 -9.03 8.97 -16.06
C GLU A 288 -8.32 9.48 -14.80
N TYR A 289 -7.16 8.90 -14.46
CA TYR A 289 -6.34 9.26 -13.31
C TYR A 289 -4.92 9.58 -13.78
N LEU A 290 -4.54 10.86 -13.67
CA LEU A 290 -3.24 11.38 -14.10
C LEU A 290 -2.52 12.01 -12.89
N LEU A 291 -1.50 11.32 -12.37
CA LEU A 291 -0.76 11.78 -11.18
C LEU A 291 0.66 12.21 -11.58
N LEU A 292 0.91 13.52 -11.53
CA LEU A 292 2.16 14.17 -11.98
C LEU A 292 2.83 15.01 -10.86
N ALA A 293 2.41 14.82 -9.61
CA ALA A 293 3.00 15.50 -8.47
C ALA A 293 4.51 15.15 -8.35
N GLY A 294 5.35 16.09 -7.92
CA GLY A 294 6.80 15.88 -7.78
C GLY A 294 7.58 15.76 -9.10
N THR A 295 6.97 16.07 -10.25
CA THR A 295 7.65 16.13 -11.56
C THR A 295 8.28 17.51 -11.81
N SER A 296 9.15 17.61 -12.82
CA SER A 296 9.71 18.88 -13.30
C SER A 296 8.94 19.44 -14.51
N ILE A 297 7.69 19.02 -14.72
CA ILE A 297 6.85 19.47 -15.83
C ILE A 297 6.45 20.93 -15.62
N LYS A 298 6.67 21.76 -16.64
CA LYS A 298 6.39 23.21 -16.61
C LYS A 298 5.44 23.68 -17.72
N GLU A 299 4.79 22.74 -18.39
CA GLU A 299 3.82 23.01 -19.45
C GLU A 299 2.66 22.02 -19.39
N VAL A 300 1.48 22.46 -19.82
CA VAL A 300 0.33 21.60 -20.03
C VAL A 300 -0.17 21.82 -21.47
N PRO A 301 -0.02 20.84 -22.38
CA PRO A 301 -0.36 21.03 -23.79
C PRO A 301 -1.87 21.16 -24.01
N LEU A 302 -2.28 21.85 -25.08
CA LEU A 302 -3.70 22.00 -25.45
C LEU A 302 -4.37 20.67 -25.84
N SER A 303 -3.58 19.67 -26.23
CA SER A 303 -4.04 18.34 -26.62
C SER A 303 -4.84 17.64 -25.51
N ILE A 304 -4.58 17.94 -24.23
CA ILE A 304 -5.32 17.38 -23.08
C ILE A 304 -6.83 17.68 -23.14
N MET A 305 -7.22 18.78 -23.81
CA MET A 305 -8.64 19.13 -23.96
C MET A 305 -9.39 18.19 -24.89
N SER A 306 -8.68 17.39 -25.68
CA SER A 306 -9.26 16.33 -26.52
C SER A 306 -9.36 14.98 -25.80
N TRP A 307 -8.78 14.86 -24.61
CA TRP A 307 -8.80 13.62 -23.84
C TRP A 307 -10.17 13.42 -23.19
N SER A 308 -10.44 12.17 -22.80
CA SER A 308 -11.48 11.91 -21.81
C SER A 308 -11.16 12.77 -20.57
N ARG A 309 -12.10 13.62 -20.15
CA ARG A 309 -11.85 14.55 -19.04
C ARG A 309 -11.38 13.75 -17.81
N PRO A 310 -10.15 13.97 -17.31
CA PRO A 310 -9.65 13.18 -16.20
C PRO A 310 -10.56 13.36 -14.99
N TYR A 311 -10.89 12.25 -14.36
CA TYR A 311 -11.58 12.22 -13.09
C TYR A 311 -10.69 12.80 -12.01
N ASP A 312 -9.42 12.40 -11.99
CA ASP A 312 -8.38 12.94 -11.13
C ASP A 312 -7.15 13.35 -11.95
N PHE A 313 -6.75 14.61 -11.82
CA PHE A 313 -5.52 15.17 -12.35
C PHE A 313 -4.78 15.89 -11.23
N SER A 314 -3.73 15.23 -10.74
CA SER A 314 -2.80 15.76 -9.74
C SER A 314 -1.51 16.27 -10.40
N MET A 315 -1.05 17.45 -9.99
CA MET A 315 0.25 17.96 -10.42
C MET A 315 0.87 18.93 -9.41
N SER A 316 2.17 19.14 -9.51
CA SER A 316 2.84 20.20 -8.75
C SER A 316 2.61 21.57 -9.38
N TYR A 317 2.51 22.58 -8.52
CA TYR A 317 2.45 23.98 -8.92
C TYR A 317 3.78 24.44 -9.53
N PHE A 318 3.70 25.30 -10.55
CA PHE A 318 4.83 26.05 -11.11
C PHE A 318 4.39 27.47 -11.51
N GLU A 319 5.31 28.43 -11.50
CA GLU A 319 5.00 29.87 -11.63
C GLU A 319 4.24 30.24 -12.92
N SER A 320 4.59 29.61 -14.04
CA SER A 320 3.97 29.85 -15.35
C SER A 320 2.62 29.14 -15.53
N LEU A 321 2.07 28.44 -14.52
CA LEU A 321 0.81 27.70 -14.66
C LEU A 321 -0.36 28.58 -15.10
N LYS A 322 -0.35 29.86 -14.73
CA LYS A 322 -1.34 30.87 -15.16
C LYS A 322 -1.40 31.08 -16.69
N GLU A 323 -0.36 30.69 -17.42
CA GLU A 323 -0.27 30.79 -18.88
C GLU A 323 -1.04 29.65 -19.57
N PHE A 324 -1.52 28.66 -18.82
CA PHE A 324 -2.26 27.49 -19.31
C PHE A 324 -3.69 27.46 -18.73
N PRO A 325 -4.58 28.37 -19.17
CA PRO A 325 -5.93 28.48 -18.59
C PRO A 325 -6.76 27.20 -18.70
N HIS A 326 -6.58 26.43 -19.78
CA HIS A 326 -7.23 25.13 -19.98
C HIS A 326 -6.84 24.10 -18.92
N ALA A 327 -5.63 24.19 -18.35
CA ALA A 327 -5.19 23.31 -17.27
C ALA A 327 -5.94 23.63 -15.96
N LEU A 328 -6.17 24.91 -15.67
CA LEU A 328 -6.85 25.37 -14.45
C LEU A 328 -8.29 24.83 -14.34
N ASP A 329 -8.92 24.53 -15.48
CA ASP A 329 -10.28 23.99 -15.58
C ASP A 329 -10.36 22.47 -15.36
N ILE A 330 -9.23 21.76 -15.38
CA ILE A 330 -9.19 20.29 -15.32
C ILE A 330 -8.43 19.72 -14.12
N ILE A 331 -7.49 20.48 -13.54
CA ILE A 331 -6.74 20.08 -12.33
C ILE A 331 -7.70 19.88 -11.16
N THR A 332 -7.56 18.75 -10.48
CA THR A 332 -8.35 18.39 -9.29
C THR A 332 -7.50 18.36 -8.02
N ASP A 333 -6.19 18.18 -8.14
CA ASP A 333 -5.28 18.09 -7.02
C ASP A 333 -3.99 18.88 -7.33
N LEU A 334 -3.68 19.86 -6.48
CA LEU A 334 -2.54 20.75 -6.69
C LEU A 334 -1.60 20.70 -5.49
N GLN A 335 -0.33 20.37 -5.75
CA GLN A 335 0.71 20.32 -4.74
C GLN A 335 1.66 21.51 -4.85
N LEU A 336 1.78 22.33 -3.80
CA LEU A 336 2.69 23.46 -3.74
C LEU A 336 3.85 23.04 -2.82
N ASN A 337 5.01 22.75 -3.42
CA ASN A 337 6.23 22.29 -2.73
C ASN A 337 7.32 23.36 -2.65
N GLU A 338 7.13 24.47 -3.36
CA GLU A 338 8.08 25.58 -3.36
C GLU A 338 7.78 26.54 -2.20
N ASP A 339 8.83 27.20 -1.72
CA ASP A 339 8.74 28.15 -0.62
C ASP A 339 8.13 29.48 -1.10
N ILE A 340 6.83 29.43 -1.37
CA ILE A 340 6.02 30.57 -1.85
C ILE A 340 5.69 31.53 -0.71
N GLN A 341 5.57 32.81 -1.01
CA GLN A 341 5.10 33.83 -0.07
C GLN A 341 3.56 33.97 -0.08
N GLU A 342 2.94 33.76 -1.24
CA GLU A 342 1.50 33.85 -1.44
C GLU A 342 1.01 32.80 -2.44
N VAL A 343 -0.23 32.35 -2.27
CA VAL A 343 -0.89 31.48 -3.23
C VAL A 343 -1.31 32.29 -4.46
N ALA A 344 -0.86 31.85 -5.64
CA ALA A 344 -1.10 32.56 -6.89
C ALA A 344 -2.60 32.79 -7.17
N PRO A 345 -2.99 33.98 -7.70
CA PRO A 345 -4.40 34.30 -7.96
C PRO A 345 -5.14 33.30 -8.84
N CYS A 346 -4.44 32.63 -9.78
CA CYS A 346 -5.05 31.63 -10.66
C CYS A 346 -5.59 30.41 -9.90
N VAL A 347 -4.97 30.02 -8.78
CA VAL A 347 -5.41 28.88 -7.94
C VAL A 347 -6.77 29.15 -7.31
N LYS A 348 -7.07 30.42 -6.98
CA LYS A 348 -8.35 30.84 -6.39
C LYS A 348 -9.53 30.56 -7.33
N GLY A 349 -9.30 30.59 -8.64
CA GLY A 349 -10.31 30.44 -9.69
C GLY A 349 -10.48 29.01 -10.21
N MET A 350 -9.74 28.02 -9.69
CA MET A 350 -9.84 26.63 -10.16
C MET A 350 -11.16 26.01 -9.72
N SER A 351 -12.09 25.83 -10.67
CA SER A 351 -13.45 25.36 -10.38
C SER A 351 -13.53 23.88 -10.00
N ARG A 352 -12.55 23.06 -10.41
CA ARG A 352 -12.49 21.61 -10.13
C ARG A 352 -11.48 21.22 -9.06
N LEU A 353 -10.78 22.19 -8.45
CA LEU A 353 -9.78 21.88 -7.44
C LEU A 353 -10.46 21.30 -6.19
N HIS A 354 -10.19 20.03 -5.95
CA HIS A 354 -10.73 19.23 -4.85
C HIS A 354 -9.75 19.14 -3.68
N THR A 355 -8.46 19.04 -3.98
CA THR A 355 -7.37 18.91 -3.01
C THR A 355 -6.30 19.98 -3.23
N LEU A 356 -5.91 20.64 -2.16
CA LEU A 356 -4.76 21.53 -2.11
C LEU A 356 -3.74 20.98 -1.09
N ARG A 357 -2.54 20.64 -1.55
CA ARG A 357 -1.42 20.22 -0.69
C ARG A 357 -0.37 21.33 -0.62
N LEU A 358 0.03 21.71 0.59
CA LEU A 358 1.00 22.75 0.89
C LEU A 358 2.11 22.11 1.72
N ASP A 359 3.15 21.60 1.07
CA ASP A 359 4.24 20.90 1.74
C ASP A 359 5.47 21.80 1.81
N ASN A 360 5.95 22.09 3.02
CA ASN A 360 7.15 22.91 3.25
C ASN A 360 7.09 24.35 2.69
N CYS A 361 5.90 24.94 2.52
CA CYS A 361 5.73 26.38 2.22
C CYS A 361 6.06 27.25 3.44
N LYS A 362 7.34 27.40 3.78
CA LYS A 362 7.81 28.02 5.03
C LYS A 362 7.55 29.53 5.13
N ASN A 363 7.46 30.23 4.01
CA ASN A 363 7.24 31.68 3.92
C ASN A 363 5.78 32.06 3.63
N LEU A 364 4.89 31.09 3.42
CA LEU A 364 3.48 31.35 3.13
C LEU A 364 2.80 31.96 4.36
N VAL A 365 2.26 33.17 4.24
CA VAL A 365 1.70 33.92 5.39
C VAL A 365 0.20 33.74 5.55
N SER A 366 -0.56 33.66 4.46
CA SER A 366 -2.00 33.43 4.52
C SER A 366 -2.56 32.60 3.38
N LEU A 367 -3.71 31.96 3.64
CA LEU A 367 -4.50 31.28 2.61
C LEU A 367 -5.67 32.15 2.13
N PRO A 368 -5.87 32.30 0.81
CA PRO A 368 -7.00 33.04 0.27
C PRO A 368 -8.28 32.21 0.23
N GLN A 369 -9.41 32.85 -0.06
CA GLN A 369 -10.65 32.16 -0.43
C GLN A 369 -10.46 31.30 -1.70
N PHE A 370 -10.87 30.04 -1.62
CA PHE A 370 -10.88 29.08 -2.72
C PHE A 370 -12.31 28.81 -3.23
N SER A 371 -12.40 28.09 -4.35
CA SER A 371 -13.65 27.55 -4.89
C SER A 371 -14.36 26.64 -3.89
N ASP A 372 -15.69 26.57 -3.99
CA ASP A 372 -16.54 25.75 -3.13
C ASP A 372 -16.40 24.24 -3.41
N SER A 373 -15.69 23.86 -4.48
CA SER A 373 -15.33 22.48 -4.81
C SER A 373 -14.19 21.91 -3.97
N LEU A 374 -13.42 22.77 -3.27
CA LEU A 374 -12.30 22.35 -2.45
C LEU A 374 -12.80 21.66 -1.18
N TRP A 375 -12.55 20.35 -1.07
CA TRP A 375 -12.93 19.55 0.09
C TRP A 375 -11.74 19.05 0.89
N ASN A 376 -10.50 19.24 0.44
CA ASN A 376 -9.32 18.80 1.16
C ASN A 376 -8.20 19.85 1.14
N ILE A 377 -7.73 20.24 2.32
CA ILE A 377 -6.51 21.05 2.50
C ILE A 377 -5.56 20.28 3.40
N ASP A 378 -4.39 19.95 2.88
CA ASP A 378 -3.29 19.39 3.65
C ASP A 378 -2.09 20.34 3.62
N ALA A 379 -1.87 21.06 4.71
CA ALA A 379 -0.73 21.92 4.94
C ALA A 379 0.22 21.27 5.94
N ASP A 380 1.45 20.98 5.52
CA ASP A 380 2.49 20.45 6.38
C ASP A 380 3.73 21.34 6.37
N ASN A 381 4.21 21.66 7.57
CA ASN A 381 5.43 22.42 7.79
C ASN A 381 5.39 23.84 7.18
N CYS A 382 4.21 24.47 7.11
CA CYS A 382 4.05 25.88 6.76
C CYS A 382 4.33 26.79 7.96
N GLN A 383 5.61 27.06 8.22
CA GLN A 383 6.08 27.69 9.47
C GLN A 383 5.71 29.17 9.63
N SER A 384 5.40 29.88 8.54
CA SER A 384 4.97 31.29 8.58
C SER A 384 3.47 31.48 8.39
N LEU A 385 2.70 30.40 8.27
CA LEU A 385 1.26 30.50 8.02
C LEU A 385 0.55 31.02 9.27
N GLU A 386 0.03 32.24 9.16
CA GLU A 386 -0.58 32.98 10.27
C GLU A 386 -2.10 33.10 10.13
N ARG A 387 -2.60 33.33 8.91
CA ARG A 387 -4.00 33.71 8.67
C ARG A 387 -4.68 32.83 7.63
N LEU A 388 -5.98 32.64 7.81
CA LEU A 388 -6.85 31.97 6.84
C LEU A 388 -7.90 32.99 6.39
N ASP A 389 -7.64 33.64 5.25
CA ASP A 389 -8.51 34.65 4.65
C ASP A 389 -9.60 33.97 3.79
N CYS A 390 -10.19 32.89 4.31
CA CYS A 390 -11.13 32.03 3.62
C CYS A 390 -12.25 31.52 4.53
N SER A 391 -13.29 31.01 3.90
CA SER A 391 -14.38 30.26 4.50
C SER A 391 -14.47 28.90 3.83
N PHE A 392 -14.64 27.86 4.65
CA PHE A 392 -14.74 26.48 4.21
C PHE A 392 -16.22 26.15 3.98
N LYS A 393 -16.66 26.16 2.72
CA LYS A 393 -18.07 25.96 2.37
C LYS A 393 -18.45 24.50 2.13
N HIS A 394 -17.48 23.64 1.83
CA HIS A 394 -17.75 22.25 1.51
C HIS A 394 -18.19 21.49 2.78
N PRO A 395 -19.35 20.80 2.77
CA PRO A 395 -19.91 20.16 3.98
C PRO A 395 -19.03 19.01 4.51
N GLU A 396 -18.24 18.41 3.62
CA GLU A 396 -17.35 17.29 3.93
C GLU A 396 -15.87 17.69 3.90
N ILE A 397 -15.55 18.93 4.28
CA ILE A 397 -14.16 19.39 4.22
C ILE A 397 -13.24 18.62 5.19
N HIS A 398 -12.03 18.31 4.71
CA HIS A 398 -10.91 17.82 5.48
C HIS A 398 -9.85 18.93 5.64
N LEU A 399 -9.41 19.15 6.87
CA LEU A 399 -8.49 20.22 7.22
C LEU A 399 -7.30 19.65 8.00
N SER A 400 -6.14 19.59 7.36
CA SER A 400 -4.90 19.15 7.98
C SER A 400 -3.90 20.30 7.98
N PHE A 401 -3.56 20.82 9.16
CA PHE A 401 -2.53 21.86 9.36
C PHE A 401 -1.45 21.31 10.28
N ARG A 402 -0.57 20.48 9.74
CA ARG A 402 0.54 19.86 10.49
C ARG A 402 1.70 20.85 10.56
N ASN A 403 2.26 21.02 11.74
CA ASN A 403 3.45 21.85 11.98
C ASN A 403 3.30 23.34 11.55
N CYS A 404 2.08 23.85 11.44
CA CYS A 404 1.76 25.26 11.13
C CYS A 404 1.72 26.13 12.40
N PHE A 405 2.83 26.21 13.15
CA PHE A 405 2.84 26.72 14.53
C PHE A 405 2.48 28.21 14.71
N LYS A 406 2.48 29.01 13.63
CA LYS A 406 2.16 30.45 13.67
C LYS A 406 0.70 30.80 13.43
N LEU A 407 -0.19 29.82 13.24
CA LEU A 407 -1.62 30.07 13.05
C LEU A 407 -2.16 30.93 14.21
N ASN A 408 -2.71 32.10 13.86
CA ASN A 408 -3.26 33.04 14.83
C ASN A 408 -4.58 32.51 15.42
N GLN A 409 -5.10 33.18 16.46
CA GLN A 409 -6.30 32.70 17.14
C GLN A 409 -7.53 32.65 16.23
N GLU A 410 -7.72 33.61 15.33
CA GLU A 410 -8.84 33.63 14.37
C GLU A 410 -8.80 32.43 13.42
N ALA A 411 -7.63 32.10 12.87
CA ALA A 411 -7.43 30.94 12.01
C ALA A 411 -7.66 29.62 12.76
N ARG A 412 -7.15 29.52 13.99
CA ARG A 412 -7.39 28.35 14.86
C ARG A 412 -8.88 28.18 15.15
N ASP A 413 -9.58 29.26 15.49
CA ASP A 413 -11.01 29.25 15.74
C ASP A 413 -11.78 28.84 14.48
N LEU A 414 -11.42 29.36 13.31
CA LEU A 414 -12.02 28.93 12.04
C LEU A 414 -11.88 27.41 11.84
N ILE A 415 -10.67 26.85 11.97
CA ILE A 415 -10.43 25.40 11.81
C ILE A 415 -11.28 24.61 12.82
N MET A 416 -11.28 25.01 14.10
CA MET A 416 -11.94 24.27 15.16
C MET A 416 -13.47 24.27 15.05
N HIS A 417 -14.07 25.37 14.57
CA HIS A 417 -15.52 25.50 14.47
C HIS A 417 -16.06 25.08 13.09
N THR A 418 -15.20 24.85 12.11
CA THR A 418 -15.61 24.33 10.80
C THR A 418 -16.10 22.89 10.93
N SER A 419 -17.24 22.60 10.32
CA SER A 419 -17.78 21.22 10.23
C SER A 419 -16.93 20.41 9.26
N THR A 420 -16.47 19.24 9.68
CA THR A 420 -15.56 18.37 8.92
C THR A 420 -16.13 16.96 8.80
N CYS A 421 -15.92 16.29 7.66
CA CYS A 421 -16.40 14.90 7.48
C CYS A 421 -15.68 13.87 8.36
N GLN A 422 -14.45 14.18 8.77
CA GLN A 422 -13.63 13.33 9.62
C GLN A 422 -13.12 14.16 10.81
N TYR A 423 -11.83 14.48 10.80
CA TYR A 423 -11.16 15.30 11.80
C TYR A 423 -10.46 16.48 11.12
N ALA A 424 -10.23 17.53 11.90
CA ALA A 424 -9.22 18.52 11.62
C ALA A 424 -8.02 18.33 12.56
N VAL A 425 -6.82 18.64 12.07
CA VAL A 425 -5.59 18.64 12.88
C VAL A 425 -4.90 19.99 12.78
N LEU A 426 -4.45 20.51 13.91
CA LEU A 426 -3.72 21.77 14.01
C LEU A 426 -2.77 21.76 15.22
N PRO A 427 -1.74 22.62 15.26
CA PRO A 427 -0.82 22.65 16.39
C PRO A 427 -1.52 23.09 17.68
N GLY A 428 -1.16 22.49 18.80
CA GLY A 428 -1.71 22.79 20.11
C GLY A 428 -1.13 21.90 21.20
N ILE A 429 -0.76 22.51 22.32
CA ILE A 429 -0.17 21.83 23.49
C ILE A 429 -1.17 21.57 24.63
N GLN A 430 -2.43 21.95 24.43
CA GLN A 430 -3.52 21.76 25.37
C GLN A 430 -4.87 21.88 24.65
N VAL A 431 -5.93 21.33 25.23
CA VAL A 431 -7.30 21.50 24.70
C VAL A 431 -7.76 22.96 24.92
N PRO A 432 -8.18 23.68 23.87
CA PRO A 432 -8.57 25.08 23.96
C PRO A 432 -9.73 25.37 24.89
N ALA A 433 -9.78 26.59 25.43
CA ALA A 433 -10.80 26.99 26.42
C ALA A 433 -12.23 27.07 25.87
N CYS A 434 -12.40 27.15 24.55
CA CYS A 434 -13.73 27.10 23.90
C CYS A 434 -14.43 25.74 24.09
N PHE A 435 -13.69 24.66 24.36
CA PHE A 435 -14.25 23.40 24.82
C PHE A 435 -14.62 23.57 26.30
N ASN A 436 -15.91 23.77 26.58
CA ASN A 436 -16.39 24.14 27.91
C ASN A 436 -16.44 22.97 28.90
N HIS A 437 -16.52 21.73 28.41
CA HIS A 437 -16.29 20.52 29.21
C HIS A 437 -14.91 19.97 28.90
N ARG A 438 -14.02 19.88 29.89
CA ARG A 438 -12.63 19.46 29.71
C ARG A 438 -12.19 18.48 30.79
N SER A 439 -11.32 17.55 30.39
CA SER A 439 -10.52 16.74 31.29
C SER A 439 -9.05 16.94 30.96
N THR A 440 -8.26 17.33 31.96
CA THR A 440 -6.81 17.53 31.84
C THR A 440 -6.01 16.24 32.09
N VAL A 441 -6.70 15.14 32.39
CA VAL A 441 -6.08 13.85 32.69
C VAL A 441 -6.88 12.74 32.00
N GLY A 442 -6.28 12.16 30.97
CA GLY A 442 -6.81 10.98 30.29
C GLY A 442 -7.88 11.32 29.26
N GLY A 443 -8.53 10.27 28.73
CA GLY A 443 -9.47 10.38 27.63
C GLY A 443 -10.93 10.27 28.03
N SER A 444 -11.34 10.71 29.22
CA SER A 444 -12.76 10.64 29.60
C SER A 444 -13.26 11.91 30.28
N LEU A 445 -14.50 12.27 29.98
CA LEU A 445 -15.22 13.39 30.60
C LEU A 445 -16.71 13.08 30.69
N THR A 446 -17.40 13.78 31.60
CA THR A 446 -18.84 13.64 31.82
C THR A 446 -19.55 14.98 31.58
N ILE A 447 -20.64 14.96 30.80
CA ILE A 447 -21.54 16.10 30.59
C ILE A 447 -22.86 15.83 31.29
N LYS A 448 -23.39 16.84 31.98
CA LYS A 448 -24.76 16.85 32.51
C LYS A 448 -25.65 17.74 31.67
N LEU A 449 -26.72 17.16 31.15
CA LEU A 449 -27.75 17.84 30.35
C LEU A 449 -28.79 18.45 31.28
N ASN A 450 -29.12 19.72 31.03
CA ASN A 450 -30.11 20.47 31.82
C ASN A 450 -31.48 20.59 31.10
N GLU A 451 -31.66 19.92 29.97
CA GLU A 451 -32.87 19.99 29.14
C GLU A 451 -33.93 18.98 29.57
N SER A 452 -35.20 19.40 29.54
CA SER A 452 -36.37 18.54 29.75
C SER A 452 -37.52 19.02 28.85
N PRO A 453 -38.01 18.21 27.89
CA PRO A 453 -37.63 16.82 27.62
C PRO A 453 -36.21 16.68 27.04
N LEU A 454 -35.61 15.50 27.20
CA LEU A 454 -34.33 15.20 26.58
C LEU A 454 -34.47 15.15 25.05
N PRO A 455 -33.53 15.75 24.30
CA PRO A 455 -33.53 15.72 22.83
C PRO A 455 -33.26 14.30 22.31
N LYS A 456 -33.71 14.01 21.08
CA LYS A 456 -33.51 12.67 20.47
C LYS A 456 -32.05 12.41 20.10
N SER A 457 -31.38 13.43 19.60
CA SER A 457 -29.95 13.40 19.28
C SER A 457 -29.31 14.70 19.70
N LEU A 458 -28.02 14.64 20.02
CA LEU A 458 -27.19 15.79 20.35
C LEU A 458 -25.88 15.69 19.57
N ARG A 459 -25.47 16.80 18.96
CA ARG A 459 -24.17 16.90 18.29
C ARG A 459 -23.19 17.65 19.18
N PHE A 460 -21.97 17.14 19.20
CA PHE A 460 -20.87 17.71 19.96
C PHE A 460 -19.67 17.90 19.05
N LYS A 461 -18.90 18.95 19.29
CA LYS A 461 -17.54 19.06 18.78
C LYS A 461 -16.60 18.59 19.88
N ALA A 462 -15.76 17.62 19.56
CA ALA A 462 -14.75 17.09 20.46
C ALA A 462 -13.37 17.60 20.05
N CYS A 463 -12.48 17.71 21.04
CA CYS A 463 -11.08 18.00 20.87
C CYS A 463 -10.26 17.05 21.75
N ILE A 464 -9.20 16.48 21.19
CA ILE A 464 -8.26 15.68 21.96
C ILE A 464 -6.82 16.15 21.70
N MET A 465 -5.97 15.93 22.69
CA MET A 465 -4.53 16.05 22.56
C MET A 465 -3.89 14.69 22.87
N LEU A 466 -2.95 14.27 22.01
CA LEU A 466 -2.20 13.04 22.20
C LEU A 466 -0.86 13.32 22.90
N VAL A 467 -0.48 12.41 23.79
CA VAL A 467 0.81 12.43 24.48
C VAL A 467 1.54 11.13 24.20
N ASN A 468 2.78 11.26 23.75
CA ASN A 468 3.66 10.11 23.51
C ASN A 468 4.23 9.60 24.85
N THR A 469 4.11 8.31 25.11
CA THR A 469 4.52 7.63 26.36
C THR A 469 5.89 6.97 26.29
N HIS A 470 6.51 6.86 25.11
CA HIS A 470 7.81 6.18 24.93
C HIS A 470 8.73 6.92 23.94
N GLU A 471 10.02 7.07 24.28
CA GLU A 471 11.02 7.74 23.40
C GLU A 471 11.51 6.87 22.22
N GLU A 472 11.09 5.60 22.12
CA GLU A 472 11.62 4.68 21.10
C GLU A 472 10.81 4.61 19.79
N ARG A 473 11.58 4.55 18.70
CA ARG A 473 11.16 4.59 17.29
C ARG A 473 10.32 3.37 16.91
N GLY A 474 9.00 3.53 16.93
CA GLY A 474 8.05 2.62 16.27
C GLY A 474 7.54 3.21 14.95
N LEU A 475 7.75 2.46 13.86
CA LEU A 475 7.64 2.86 12.44
C LEU A 475 6.21 3.05 11.87
N ARG A 476 5.18 3.32 12.69
CA ARG A 476 3.81 3.51 12.17
C ARG A 476 3.14 4.79 12.72
N PRO A 477 2.97 5.83 11.88
CA PRO A 477 2.39 7.10 12.32
C PRO A 477 0.88 7.06 12.57
N TYR A 478 0.18 6.06 12.01
CA TYR A 478 -1.28 6.01 12.01
C TYR A 478 -1.86 5.24 13.19
N HIS A 479 -2.83 5.86 13.86
CA HIS A 479 -3.53 5.33 15.01
C HIS A 479 -5.05 5.35 14.80
N TRP A 480 -5.73 4.32 15.28
CA TRP A 480 -7.19 4.32 15.34
C TRP A 480 -7.65 5.00 16.62
N MET A 481 -8.32 6.14 16.47
CA MET A 481 -9.00 6.86 17.53
C MET A 481 -10.45 6.39 17.57
N LEU A 482 -10.91 5.95 18.74
CA LEU A 482 -12.28 5.49 18.98
C LEU A 482 -12.93 6.38 20.02
N VAL A 483 -14.17 6.78 19.72
CA VAL A 483 -14.97 7.62 20.61
C VAL A 483 -16.21 6.87 21.01
N TYR A 484 -16.37 6.68 22.31
CA TYR A 484 -17.55 6.07 22.89
C TYR A 484 -18.35 7.08 23.68
N ILE A 485 -19.67 6.97 23.60
CA ILE A 485 -20.59 7.65 24.51
C ILE A 485 -21.26 6.58 25.37
N LYS A 486 -21.18 6.75 26.69
CA LYS A 486 -21.85 5.91 27.68
C LYS A 486 -23.05 6.65 28.28
N GLN A 487 -24.20 6.01 28.25
CA GLN A 487 -25.46 6.46 28.87
C GLN A 487 -26.23 5.26 29.43
N ASN A 488 -26.82 5.37 30.63
CA ASN A 488 -27.58 4.27 31.26
C ASN A 488 -26.84 2.90 31.24
N ASP A 489 -25.54 2.91 31.50
CA ASP A 489 -24.63 1.76 31.39
C ASP A 489 -24.43 1.12 30.01
N LEU A 490 -25.08 1.65 28.95
CA LEU A 490 -24.82 1.29 27.57
C LEU A 490 -23.65 2.11 27.03
N LYS A 491 -22.65 1.44 26.47
CA LYS A 491 -21.49 2.06 25.81
C LYS A 491 -21.61 1.88 24.30
N VAL A 492 -21.75 2.99 23.57
CA VAL A 492 -21.95 3.02 22.11
C VAL A 492 -20.71 3.60 21.44
N LEU A 493 -20.21 2.95 20.39
CA LEU A 493 -19.17 3.53 19.53
C LEU A 493 -19.82 4.56 18.61
N CYS A 494 -19.37 5.82 18.69
CA CYS A 494 -19.94 6.91 17.91
C CYS A 494 -19.13 7.19 16.65
N THR A 495 -17.81 7.24 16.76
CA THR A 495 -16.92 7.51 15.63
C THR A 495 -15.61 6.72 15.76
N ASP A 496 -15.03 6.39 14.61
CA ASP A 496 -13.67 5.89 14.48
C ASP A 496 -12.90 6.68 13.42
N HIS A 497 -11.70 7.13 13.77
CA HIS A 497 -10.85 7.91 12.87
C HIS A 497 -9.45 7.32 12.81
N ARG A 498 -8.89 7.24 11.61
CA ARG A 498 -7.49 6.90 11.40
C ARG A 498 -6.68 8.20 11.34
N ILE A 499 -5.95 8.51 12.42
CA ILE A 499 -5.21 9.77 12.57
C ILE A 499 -3.70 9.54 12.51
N HIS A 500 -2.96 10.51 11.97
CA HIS A 500 -1.51 10.57 12.12
C HIS A 500 -1.19 11.23 13.47
N ALA A 501 -0.67 10.47 14.43
CA ALA A 501 -0.35 10.98 15.77
C ALA A 501 0.90 11.89 15.76
N LEU A 502 0.75 13.13 16.21
CA LEU A 502 1.79 14.16 16.24
C LEU A 502 1.94 14.74 17.65
N LYS A 503 3.18 15.12 18.00
CA LYS A 503 3.45 15.85 19.26
C LYS A 503 3.01 17.29 19.09
N GLU A 504 2.49 17.92 20.14
CA GLU A 504 2.09 19.34 20.13
C GLU A 504 1.01 19.65 19.08
N HIS A 505 0.10 18.70 18.86
CA HIS A 505 -1.07 18.86 18.00
C HIS A 505 -2.34 18.45 18.72
N ILE A 506 -3.44 19.10 18.33
CA ILE A 506 -4.79 18.78 18.75
C ILE A 506 -5.60 18.29 17.54
N TYR A 507 -6.57 17.43 17.81
CA TYR A 507 -7.48 16.89 16.81
C TYR A 507 -8.89 17.28 17.19
N THR A 508 -9.64 17.85 16.25
CA THR A 508 -11.05 18.17 16.43
C THR A 508 -11.90 17.36 15.47
N PHE A 509 -13.09 16.95 15.91
CA PHE A 509 -14.02 16.14 15.11
C PHE A 509 -15.40 16.21 15.74
N GLU A 510 -16.42 15.77 15.00
CA GLU A 510 -17.80 15.79 15.46
C GLU A 510 -18.26 14.44 15.97
N VAL A 511 -19.08 14.46 17.00
CA VAL A 511 -19.62 13.26 17.65
C VAL A 511 -21.11 13.45 17.83
N GLU A 512 -21.89 12.47 17.41
CA GLU A 512 -23.34 12.47 17.60
C GLU A 512 -23.74 11.46 18.68
N ALA A 513 -24.40 11.94 19.72
CA ALA A 513 -25.10 11.12 20.69
C ALA A 513 -26.52 10.86 20.16
N LYS A 514 -26.79 9.63 19.72
CA LYS A 514 -28.11 9.19 19.25
C LYS A 514 -28.90 8.57 20.39
N GLU A 515 -30.22 8.72 20.36
CA GLU A 515 -31.15 8.13 21.32
C GLU A 515 -30.78 8.52 22.76
N VAL A 516 -30.71 9.83 23.03
CA VAL A 516 -30.31 10.33 24.36
C VAL A 516 -31.40 9.97 25.38
N THR A 517 -31.06 9.07 26.30
CA THR A 517 -31.98 8.52 27.32
C THR A 517 -31.55 8.84 28.75
N SER A 518 -30.43 9.53 28.92
CA SER A 518 -29.83 9.89 30.21
C SER A 518 -29.56 11.39 30.26
N THR A 519 -29.73 12.00 31.44
CA THR A 519 -29.29 13.37 31.70
C THR A 519 -27.77 13.47 31.89
N GLU A 520 -27.07 12.34 31.95
CA GLU A 520 -25.61 12.27 32.05
C GLU A 520 -25.04 11.48 30.86
N LEU A 521 -24.12 12.09 30.12
CA LEU A 521 -23.39 11.49 29.01
C LEU A 521 -21.90 11.42 29.36
N VAL A 522 -21.30 10.23 29.31
CA VAL A 522 -19.86 10.05 29.52
C VAL A 522 -19.19 9.81 28.18
N PHE A 523 -18.24 10.66 27.82
CA PHE A 523 -17.41 10.51 26.63
C PHE A 523 -16.14 9.76 27.01
N GLU A 524 -15.77 8.76 26.21
CA GLU A 524 -14.52 8.00 26.34
C GLU A 524 -13.78 7.98 25.01
N PHE A 525 -12.63 8.62 24.97
CA PHE A 525 -11.67 8.69 23.88
C PHE A 525 -10.57 7.66 24.12
N THR A 526 -10.33 6.78 23.15
CA THR A 526 -9.34 5.70 23.27
C THR A 526 -8.56 5.51 21.97
N THR A 527 -7.35 4.97 22.08
CA THR A 527 -6.49 4.59 20.95
C THR A 527 -6.37 3.06 20.89
N LYS A 528 -6.61 2.44 19.72
CA LYS A 528 -6.66 0.96 19.60
C LYS A 528 -5.29 0.31 19.31
N THR A 529 -4.28 1.09 18.92
CA THR A 529 -3.05 0.58 18.32
C THR A 529 -1.80 1.01 19.11
N TYR A 530 -1.12 0.04 19.72
CA TYR A 530 0.19 0.12 20.41
C TYR A 530 0.31 1.15 21.55
N ASP A 531 1.03 0.78 22.62
CA ASP A 531 1.06 1.46 23.91
C ASP A 531 1.82 2.82 23.95
N ASN A 532 2.17 3.39 22.79
CA ASN A 532 3.08 4.55 22.70
C ASN A 532 2.36 5.91 22.67
N TRP A 533 1.04 5.96 22.44
CA TRP A 533 0.27 7.19 22.43
C TRP A 533 -1.00 7.06 23.27
N LYS A 534 -1.18 8.00 24.21
CA LYS A 534 -2.37 8.10 25.05
C LYS A 534 -3.05 9.46 24.87
N ILE A 535 -4.33 9.53 25.24
CA ILE A 535 -5.02 10.81 25.38
C ILE A 535 -4.45 11.53 26.61
N GLY A 536 -3.86 12.70 26.40
CA GLY A 536 -3.39 13.57 27.49
C GLY A 536 -4.54 14.40 28.04
N GLU A 537 -5.21 15.11 27.16
CA GLU A 537 -6.35 15.97 27.45
C GLU A 537 -7.47 15.71 26.44
N CYS A 538 -8.70 15.89 26.89
CA CYS A 538 -9.87 15.90 26.02
C CYS A 538 -10.86 16.99 26.43
N GLY A 539 -11.64 17.46 25.47
CA GLY A 539 -12.74 18.37 25.73
C GLY A 539 -13.82 18.29 24.68
N VAL A 540 -15.00 18.77 25.04
CA VAL A 540 -16.18 18.79 24.19
C VAL A 540 -16.99 20.06 24.44
N TYR A 541 -17.71 20.51 23.42
CA TYR A 541 -18.81 21.46 23.55
C TYR A 541 -20.00 20.99 22.70
N GLN A 542 -21.20 21.37 23.12
CA GLN A 542 -22.44 21.05 22.40
C GLN A 542 -22.61 21.99 21.20
N ILE A 543 -22.82 21.42 20.00
CA ILE A 543 -23.16 22.17 18.80
C ILE A 543 -24.66 22.50 18.89
N LEU A 544 -24.98 23.78 19.07
CA LEU A 544 -26.36 24.25 19.03
C LEU A 544 -26.78 24.36 17.56
N GLU A 545 -27.78 23.59 17.15
CA GLU A 545 -28.40 23.77 15.84
C GLU A 545 -29.05 25.17 15.80
N ALA A 546 -28.78 25.94 14.75
CA ALA A 546 -29.46 27.22 14.56
C ALA A 546 -30.97 26.94 14.38
N PRO A 547 -31.85 27.71 15.04
CA PRO A 547 -33.29 27.49 15.01
C PRO A 547 -33.92 27.63 13.62
#